data_AF-A0A2V8PRX2-F1
#
_entry.id   AF-A0A2V8PRX2-F1
#
_cell.length_a   1.000
_cell.length_b   1.000
_cell.length_c   1.000
_cell.angle_alpha   90.00
_cell.angle_beta   90.00
_cell.angle_gamma   90.00
#
_symmetry.space_group_name_H-M   'P 1'
#
loop_
_entity.id
_entity.type
_entity.pdbx_description
1 polymer ?
#
loop_
_entity_poly.entity_id
_entity_poly.type
_entity_poly.pdbx_seq_one_letter_code
_entity_poly.pdbx_strand_id
1 'polypeptide(L)' 'ATVKCVKCGADLKAGTKFCNECGASQAPAKCSNCQHELKPGAKFCDECGTKVG' A
#
# COMPACT_ATOMS: atom_id res chain seq x y z
N ALA A 1 11.62 15.02 0.12
CA ALA A 1 11.77 13.58 -0.19
C ALA A 1 10.66 13.17 -1.15
N THR A 2 11.03 12.62 -2.30
CA THR A 2 10.12 12.04 -3.30
C THR A 2 10.15 10.51 -3.15
N VAL A 3 8.99 9.87 -3.22
CA VAL A 3 8.81 8.42 -3.17
C VAL A 3 8.31 7.94 -4.53
N LYS A 4 8.69 6.74 -4.96
CA LYS A 4 8.19 6.20 -6.23
C LYS A 4 6.85 5.52 -6.06
N CYS A 5 5.97 5.71 -7.05
CA CYS A 5 4.69 5.05 -7.11
C CYS A 5 4.87 3.53 -7.12
N VAL A 6 4.19 2.82 -6.21
CA VAL A 6 4.25 1.36 -6.11
C VAL A 6 3.73 0.62 -7.35
N LYS A 7 3.00 1.31 -8.23
CA LYS A 7 2.36 0.72 -9.42
C LYS A 7 3.05 1.11 -10.73
N CYS A 8 3.44 2.38 -10.91
CA CYS A 8 3.99 2.87 -12.18
C CYS A 8 5.42 3.45 -12.07
N GLY A 9 5.99 3.58 -10.88
CA GLY A 9 7.33 4.13 -10.68
C GLY A 9 7.48 5.65 -10.82
N ALA A 10 6.38 6.38 -11.07
CA ALA A 10 6.37 7.84 -11.10
C ALA A 10 6.80 8.46 -9.76
N ASP A 11 7.41 9.64 -9.81
CA ASP A 11 7.86 10.36 -8.62
C ASP A 11 6.68 11.06 -7.93
N LEU A 12 6.46 10.72 -6.66
CA LEU A 12 5.37 11.23 -5.84
C LEU A 12 5.92 11.98 -4.63
N LYS A 13 5.16 12.98 -4.17
CA LYS A 13 5.50 13.69 -2.93
C LYS A 13 5.28 12.76 -1.75
N ALA A 14 6.23 12.67 -0.83
CA ALA A 14 6.07 11.86 0.38
C ALA A 14 4.76 12.22 1.11
N GLY A 15 3.95 11.21 1.43
CA GLY A 15 2.65 11.36 2.07
C GLY A 15 1.44 11.46 1.14
N THR A 16 1.61 11.42 -0.19
CA THR A 16 0.46 11.34 -1.12
C THR A 16 -0.27 10.02 -0.98
N LYS A 17 -1.60 10.05 -0.80
CA LYS A 17 -2.44 8.84 -0.71
C LYS A 17 -2.68 8.16 -2.05
N PHE A 18 -2.61 8.92 -3.15
CA PHE A 18 -2.83 8.43 -4.51
C PHE A 18 -1.76 8.99 -5.45
N CYS A 19 -1.43 8.22 -6.49
CA CYS A 19 -0.54 8.64 -7.55
C CYS A 19 -1.28 9.62 -8.48
N ASN A 20 -0.72 10.80 -8.71
CA ASN A 20 -1.32 11.78 -9.63
C ASN A 20 -1.22 11.37 -11.11
N GLU A 21 -0.29 10.47 -11.45
CA GLU A 21 -0.09 10.00 -12.83
C GLU A 21 -1.00 8.82 -13.18
N CYS A 22 -1.08 7.80 -12.31
CA CYS A 22 -1.81 6.56 -12.61
C CYS A 22 -3.03 6.30 -11.73
N GLY A 23 -3.31 7.17 -10.75
CA GLY A 23 -4.43 7.03 -9.82
C GLY A 23 -4.27 5.95 -8.76
N ALA A 24 -3.19 5.18 -8.75
CA ALA A 24 -3.00 4.08 -7.79
C ALA A 24 -2.88 4.59 -6.36
N SER A 25 -3.57 3.92 -5.43
CA SER A 25 -3.38 4.17 -4.00
C SER A 25 -1.94 3.87 -3.58
N GLN A 26 -1.35 4.79 -2.83
CA GLN A 26 -0.07 4.63 -2.14
C GLN A 26 -0.27 4.40 -0.65
N ALA A 27 -1.53 4.33 -0.19
CA ALA A 27 -1.83 3.95 1.17
C ALA A 27 -1.40 2.50 1.41
N PRO A 28 -0.97 2.15 2.64
CA PRO A 28 -0.71 0.78 3.01
C PRO A 28 -1.92 -0.11 2.72
N ALA A 29 -1.65 -1.32 2.21
CA ALA A 29 -2.68 -2.30 1.91
C ALA A 29 -3.46 -2.63 3.20
N LYS A 30 -4.72 -3.02 3.08
CA LYS A 30 -5.53 -3.47 4.21
C LYS A 30 -5.90 -4.93 4.03
N CYS A 31 -5.99 -5.66 5.13
CA CYS A 31 -6.42 -7.04 5.11
C CYS A 31 -7.86 -7.12 4.58
N SER A 32 -8.10 -7.95 3.57
CA SER A 32 -9.44 -8.11 3.01
C SER A 32 -10.44 -8.77 3.98
N ASN A 33 -9.94 -9.45 5.01
CA ASN A 33 -10.77 -10.12 6.01
C ASN A 33 -11.11 -9.21 7.20
N CYS A 34 -10.10 -8.67 7.90
CA CYS A 34 -10.30 -7.86 9.11
C CYS A 34 -10.12 -6.35 8.91
N GLN A 35 -9.75 -5.90 7.70
CA GLN A 35 -9.47 -4.50 7.36
C GLN A 35 -8.29 -3.86 8.12
N HIS A 36 -7.52 -4.64 8.88
CA HIS A 36 -6.30 -4.17 9.53
C HIS A 36 -5.25 -3.74 8.51
N GLU A 37 -4.47 -2.73 8.88
CA GLU A 37 -3.42 -2.19 8.01
C GLU A 37 -2.27 -3.19 7.87
N LEU A 38 -1.95 -3.57 6.64
CA LEU A 38 -0.90 -4.52 6.32
C LEU A 38 0.40 -3.79 6.10
N LYS A 39 1.47 -4.35 6.67
CA LYS A 39 2.83 -3.89 6.40
C LYS A 39 3.18 -4.10 4.91
N PRO A 40 3.97 -3.19 4.30
CA PRO A 40 4.47 -3.40 2.95
C PRO A 40 5.17 -4.75 2.81
N GLY A 41 4.75 -5.57 1.84
CA GLY A 41 5.32 -6.90 1.60
C GLY A 41 4.87 -8.01 2.58
N ALA A 42 3.87 -7.75 3.43
CA ALA A 42 3.29 -8.77 4.30
C ALA A 42 2.66 -9.91 3.48
N LYS A 43 3.04 -11.17 3.77
CA LYS A 43 2.40 -12.37 3.20
C LYS A 43 1.15 -12.80 3.97
N PHE A 44 1.09 -12.43 5.25
CA PHE A 44 0.00 -12.74 6.18
C PHE A 44 -0.34 -11.50 6.99
N CYS A 45 -1.61 -11.36 7.36
CA CYS A 45 -2.07 -10.34 8.28
C CYS A 45 -1.62 -10.67 9.70
N ASP A 46 -0.93 -9.73 10.33
CA ASP A 46 -0.43 -9.86 11.70
C ASP A 46 -1.54 -9.84 12.78
N GLU A 47 -2.74 -9.36 12.44
CA GLU A 47 -3.88 -9.32 13.36
C GLU A 47 -4.75 -10.58 13.30
N CYS A 48 -5.11 -11.04 12.09
CA CYS A 48 -6.05 -12.16 11.92
C CYS A 48 -5.44 -13.42 11.29
N GLY A 49 -4.15 -13.40 10.92
CA GLY A 49 -3.47 -14.53 10.28
C GLY A 49 -3.86 -14.82 8.84
N THR A 50 -4.78 -14.03 8.24
CA THR A 50 -5.23 -14.25 6.86
C THR A 50 -4.07 -14.02 5.88
N LYS A 51 -3.92 -14.92 4.89
CA LYS A 51 -2.92 -14.76 3.83
C LYS A 51 -3.33 -13.62 2.89
N VAL A 52 -2.42 -12.67 2.66
CA VAL A 52 -2.67 -11.40 1.94
C VAL A 52 -1.64 -11.12 0.83
N GLY A 53 -0.70 -12.04 0.60
CA GLY A 53 0.33 -11.97 -0.43
C GLY A 53 0.33 -13.15 -1.39
#